data_AF-A0A2M8NJF2-F1
#
_entry.id   AF-A0A2M8NJF2-F1
#
_cell.length_a   1.000
_cell.length_b   1.000
_cell.length_c   1.000
_cell.angle_alpha   90.00
_cell.angle_beta   90.00
_cell.angle_gamma   90.00
#
_symmetry.space_group_name_H-M   'P 1'
#
loop_
_entity.id
_entity.type
_entity.pdbx_description
1 polymer ?
#
loop_
_entity_poly.entity_id
_entity_poly.type
_entity_poly.pdbx_seq_one_letter_code
_entity_poly.pdbx_strand_id
1 'polypeptide(L)'
;MARQIVIRNTTPDDVAGMDKLSQLVYNYDHFSRVDEFLSQIRIFPEGQFVALDISTPDAPQVVGYTASMRLSFDPARPRFKSWADETGYG
;
A
#
# COMPACT_ATOMS: atom_id res chain seq x y z
N MET A 1 7.33 2.68 27.47
CA MET A 1 7.48 1.31 26.94
C MET A 1 8.12 1.40 25.56
N ALA A 2 8.90 0.40 25.15
CA ALA A 2 9.50 0.38 23.82
C ALA A 2 8.41 0.12 22.75
N ARG A 3 8.51 0.77 21.59
CA ARG A 3 7.59 0.51 20.47
C ARG A 3 7.79 -0.91 19.95
N GLN A 4 6.69 -1.62 19.70
CA GLN A 4 6.72 -2.93 19.05
C GLN A 4 6.03 -2.83 17.68
N ILE A 5 6.81 -3.04 16.62
CA ILE A 5 6.32 -2.99 15.24
C ILE A 5 6.31 -4.40 14.64
N VAL A 6 5.22 -4.75 13.98
CA VAL A 6 5.09 -5.98 13.19
C VAL A 6 4.84 -5.62 11.73
N ILE A 7 5.54 -6.29 10.82
CA ILE A 7 5.34 -6.18 9.37
C ILE A 7 4.73 -7.49 8.89
N ARG A 8 3.64 -7.40 8.13
CA ARG A 8 2.96 -8.56 7.51
C ARG A 8 2.35 -8.19 6.17
N ASN A 9 1.89 -9.18 5.42
CA ASN A 9 1.06 -8.91 4.24
C ASN A 9 -0.21 -8.18 4.64
N THR A 10 -0.66 -7.26 3.79
CA THR A 10 -1.87 -6.47 3.99
C THR A 10 -3.13 -7.33 3.90
N THR A 11 -4.11 -7.06 4.75
CA THR A 11 -5.47 -7.63 4.69
C THR A 11 -6.50 -6.52 4.50
N PRO A 12 -7.74 -6.83 4.08
CA PRO A 12 -8.80 -5.82 3.94
C PRO A 12 -9.04 -4.99 5.21
N ASP A 13 -8.84 -5.56 6.39
CA ASP A 13 -9.02 -4.89 7.68
C ASP A 13 -8.03 -3.72 7.91
N ASP A 14 -6.88 -3.73 7.23
CA ASP A 14 -5.87 -2.66 7.36
C ASP A 14 -6.22 -1.42 6.53
N VAL A 15 -7.08 -1.56 5.52
CA VAL A 15 -7.26 -0.57 4.44
C VAL A 15 -7.71 0.78 4.97
N ALA A 16 -8.58 0.81 5.98
CA ALA A 16 -9.01 2.05 6.62
C ALA A 16 -7.85 2.79 7.31
N GLY A 17 -6.96 2.04 7.97
CA GLY A 17 -5.75 2.60 8.60
C GLY A 17 -4.73 3.09 7.57
N MET A 18 -4.57 2.35 6.47
CA MET A 18 -3.70 2.73 5.36
C MET A 18 -4.20 3.99 4.64
N ASP A 19 -5.51 4.11 4.38
CA ASP A 19 -6.11 5.29 3.76
C ASP A 19 -5.91 6.53 4.64
N LYS A 20 -6.16 6.41 5.94
CA LYS A 20 -5.91 7.49 6.90
C LYS A 20 -4.43 7.92 6.92
N LEU A 21 -3.51 6.96 6.91
CA LEU A 21 -2.07 7.26 6.83
C LEU A 21 -1.70 7.94 5.51
N SER A 22 -2.27 7.47 4.39
CA SER A 22 -2.06 8.06 3.07
C SER A 22 -2.51 9.51 3.00
N GLN A 23 -3.70 9.82 3.53
CA GLN A 23 -4.23 11.18 3.61
C GLN A 23 -3.31 12.09 4.43
N LEU A 24 -2.80 11.60 5.55
CA LEU A 24 -1.86 12.34 6.41
C LEU A 24 -0.54 12.66 5.70
N VAL A 25 0.02 11.71 4.94
CA VAL A 25 1.35 11.83 4.31
C VAL A 25 1.31 12.65 3.02
N TYR A 26 0.33 12.37 2.15
CA TYR A 26 0.26 12.99 0.83
C TYR A 26 -0.60 14.25 0.80
N ASN A 27 -1.28 14.58 1.91
CA ASN A 27 -2.13 15.76 2.06
C ASN A 27 -3.15 15.91 0.91
N TYR A 28 -3.69 14.78 0.45
CA TYR A 28 -4.77 14.78 -0.52
C TYR A 28 -6.07 15.14 0.19
N ASP A 29 -6.51 16.39 0.09
CA ASP A 29 -7.89 16.72 0.40
C ASP A 29 -8.80 16.00 -0.62
N HIS A 30 -9.63 15.08 -0.11
CA HIS A 30 -10.71 14.38 -0.82
C HIS A 30 -10.37 13.18 -1.72
N PHE A 31 -9.17 12.61 -1.66
CA PHE A 31 -8.85 11.38 -2.40
C PHE A 31 -8.72 10.18 -1.44
N SER A 32 -9.67 9.24 -1.52
CA SER A 32 -9.57 7.95 -0.84
C SER A 32 -8.95 6.90 -1.75
N ARG A 33 -8.02 6.12 -1.20
CA ARG A 33 -7.33 5.02 -1.89
C ARG A 33 -7.86 3.64 -1.50
N VAL A 34 -8.99 3.58 -0.79
CA VAL A 34 -9.58 2.32 -0.30
C VAL A 34 -9.77 1.32 -1.45
N ASP A 35 -10.39 1.73 -2.56
CA ASP A 35 -10.64 0.85 -3.70
C ASP A 35 -9.34 0.38 -4.37
N GLU A 36 -8.33 1.25 -4.42
CA GLU A 36 -7.01 0.93 -4.95
C GLU A 36 -6.32 -0.15 -4.11
N PHE A 37 -6.28 0.02 -2.79
CA PHE A 37 -5.70 -0.95 -1.87
C PHE A 37 -6.42 -2.30 -1.91
N LEU A 38 -7.76 -2.29 -1.93
CA LEU A 38 -8.54 -3.52 -2.08
C LEU A 38 -8.26 -4.23 -3.41
N SER A 39 -8.02 -3.45 -4.48
CA SER A 39 -7.63 -4.01 -5.77
C SER A 39 -6.25 -4.66 -5.75
N GLN A 40 -5.27 -3.98 -5.16
CA GLN A 40 -3.90 -4.47 -5.02
C GLN A 40 -3.84 -5.77 -4.18
N ILE A 41 -4.57 -5.83 -3.07
CA ILE A 41 -4.69 -7.03 -2.22
C ILE A 41 -5.27 -8.20 -3.03
N ARG A 42 -6.28 -7.94 -3.87
CA ARG A 42 -6.92 -8.98 -4.69
C ARG A 42 -6.03 -9.50 -5.82
N ILE A 43 -5.22 -8.63 -6.44
CA ILE A 43 -4.44 -8.97 -7.63
C ILE A 43 -3.07 -9.55 -7.28
N PHE A 44 -2.40 -9.00 -6.27
CA PHE A 44 -1.04 -9.41 -5.90
C PHE A 44 -0.79 -9.26 -4.38
N PRO A 45 -1.45 -10.10 -3.55
CA PRO A 45 -1.39 -9.98 -2.09
C PRO A 45 0.03 -10.15 -1.53
N GLU A 46 0.88 -10.97 -2.16
CA GLU A 46 2.25 -11.22 -1.72
C GLU A 46 3.16 -9.98 -1.87
N GLY A 47 2.74 -9.00 -2.67
CA GLY A 47 3.44 -7.73 -2.87
C GLY A 47 2.94 -6.59 -1.99
N GLN A 48 1.89 -6.79 -1.20
CA GLN A 48 1.30 -5.75 -0.36
C GLN A 48 1.68 -5.99 1.10
N PHE A 49 2.28 -5.00 1.75
CA PHE A 49 2.70 -5.11 3.15
C PHE A 49 2.24 -3.91 3.97
N VAL A 50 1.93 -4.18 5.24
CA VAL A 50 1.56 -3.19 6.24
C VAL A 50 2.47 -3.32 7.45
N ALA A 51 2.81 -2.18 8.06
CA ALA A 51 3.50 -2.09 9.34
C ALA A 51 2.51 -1.62 10.41
N LEU A 52 2.36 -2.42 11.46
CA LEU A 52 1.47 -2.16 12.60
C LEU A 52 2.30 -1.87 13.86
N ASP A 53 2.02 -0.76 14.53
CA ASP A 53 2.42 -0.53 15.91
C ASP A 53 1.45 -1.28 16.83
N ILE A 54 1.96 -2.32 17.48
CA ILE A 54 1.21 -3.21 18.38
C ILE A 54 1.55 -2.95 19.85
N SER A 55 2.15 -1.80 20.17
CA SER A 55 2.47 -1.43 21.54
C SER A 55 1.23 -1.35 22.45
N THR A 56 0.05 -1.13 21.84
CA THR A 56 -1.26 -1.24 22.47
C THR A 56 -2.01 -2.44 21.87
N PRO A 57 -2.05 -3.60 22.53
CA PRO A 57 -2.60 -4.83 21.96
C PRO A 57 -4.05 -4.70 21.47
N ASP A 58 -4.88 -3.94 22.18
CA ASP A 58 -6.29 -3.75 21.85
C ASP A 58 -6.54 -2.70 20.76
N ALA A 59 -5.49 -1.95 20.37
CA ALA A 59 -5.59 -0.92 19.35
C ALA A 59 -4.32 -0.86 18.47
N PRO A 60 -4.07 -1.90 17.65
CA PRO A 60 -3.00 -1.85 16.65
C PRO A 60 -3.19 -0.67 15.69
N GLN A 61 -2.12 0.07 15.43
CA GLN A 61 -2.15 1.23 14.53
C GLN A 61 -1.32 0.99 13.28
N VAL A 62 -1.88 1.25 12.10
CA VAL A 62 -1.11 1.33 10.85
C VAL A 62 -0.15 2.51 10.92
N VAL A 63 1.15 2.22 10.84
CA VAL A 63 2.23 3.22 10.86
C VAL A 63 3.05 3.24 9.57
N GLY A 64 2.78 2.31 8.66
CA GLY A 64 3.40 2.25 7.35
C GLY A 64 2.70 1.26 6.45
N TYR A 65 2.83 1.45 5.15
CA TYR A 65 2.47 0.44 4.15
C TYR A 65 3.40 0.58 2.95
N THR A 66 3.49 -0.50 2.18
CA THR A 66 4.08 -0.46 0.85
C THR A 66 3.24 -1.31 -0.09
N ALA A 67 3.11 -0.83 -1.33
CA ALA A 67 2.41 -1.51 -2.39
C ALA A 67 3.40 -1.81 -3.52
N SER A 68 3.31 -3.02 -4.06
CA SER A 68 4.13 -3.46 -5.19
C SER A 68 3.23 -3.95 -6.32
N MET A 69 3.74 -3.88 -7.54
CA MET A 69 3.09 -4.42 -8.73
C MET A 69 4.06 -5.30 -9.51
N ARG A 70 3.52 -6.19 -10.34
CA ARG A 70 4.27 -6.96 -11.33
C ARG A 70 3.86 -6.50 -12.72
N LEU A 71 4.85 -6.14 -13.53
CA LEU A 71 4.65 -5.77 -14.92
C LEU A 71 5.20 -6.86 -15.82
N SER A 72 4.45 -7.22 -16.86
CA SER A 72 4.94 -8.09 -17.92
C SER A 72 5.86 -7.29 -18.83
N PHE A 73 7.16 -7.36 -18.57
CA PHE A 73 8.20 -6.73 -19.38
C PHE A 73 8.66 -7.69 -20.49
N ASP A 74 8.54 -7.24 -21.74
CA ASP A 74 9.06 -7.96 -22.90
C ASP A 74 10.32 -7.24 -23.41
N PRO A 75 11.51 -7.84 -23.28
CA PRO A 75 12.75 -7.21 -23.75
C PRO A 75 12.80 -7.05 -25.28
N ALA A 76 12.01 -7.82 -26.05
CA ALA A 76 11.91 -7.65 -27.50
C ALA A 76 11.02 -6.48 -27.91
N ARG A 77 10.22 -5.94 -26.99
CA ARG A 77 9.32 -4.80 -27.18
C ARG A 77 9.50 -3.78 -26.06
N PRO A 78 10.65 -3.09 -26.03
CA PRO A 78 10.94 -2.10 -25.00
C PRO A 78 9.85 -1.02 -24.97
N ARG A 79 9.36 -0.71 -23.77
CA ARG A 79 8.40 0.38 -23.56
C ARG A 79 9.20 1.66 -23.31
N PHE A 80 8.94 2.69 -24.10
CA PHE A 80 9.63 3.99 -24.02
C PHE A 80 8.77 5.09 -23.36
N LYS A 81 7.64 4.72 -22.77
CA LYS A 81 6.78 5.65 -22.03
C LYS A 81 7.37 5.93 -20.64
N SER A 82 7.00 7.08 -20.07
CA SER A 82 7.33 7.36 -18.67
C SER A 82 6.61 6.38 -17.73
N TRP A 83 7.12 6.21 -16.51
CA TRP A 83 6.46 5.37 -15.51
C TRP A 83 5.01 5.79 -15.26
N ALA A 84 4.76 7.10 -15.17
CA ALA A 84 3.42 7.65 -14.98
C ALA A 84 2.48 7.32 -16.16
N ASP A 85 2.98 7.40 -17.40
CA ASP A 85 2.18 7.06 -18.58
C ASP A 85 1.93 5.56 -18.72
N GLU A 86 2.79 4.74 -18.12
CA GLU A 86 2.74 3.29 -18.20
C GLU A 86 1.85 2.67 -17.10
N THR A 87 1.89 3.22 -15.89
CA THR A 87 1.21 2.65 -14.71
C THR A 87 0.20 3.58 -14.06
N GLY A 88 0.06 4.84 -14.50
CA GLY A 88 -0.83 5.81 -13.85
C GLY A 88 -0.38 6.22 -12.45
N TYR A 89 0.95 6.29 -12.21
CA TYR A 89 1.60 6.45 -10.89
C TYR A 89 1.55 5.21 -9.99
N GLY A 90 0.97 4.12 -10.48
CA GLY A 90 1.00 2.81 -9.85
C GLY A 90 -0.37 2.18 -9.80
#